data_AF-A0A517QZL4-F1
#
_entry.id   AF-A0A517QZL4-F1
#
_cell.length_a   1.000
_cell.length_b   1.000
_cell.length_c   1.000
_cell.angle_alpha   90.00
_cell.angle_beta   90.00
_cell.angle_gamma   90.00
#
_symmetry.space_group_name_H-M   'P 1'
#
loop_
_entity.id
_entity.type
_entity.pdbx_description
1 polymer ?
#
loop_
_entity_poly.entity_id
_entity_poly.type
_entity_poly.pdbx_seq_one_letter_code
_entity_poly.pdbx_strand_id
1 'polypeptide(L)'
;MRLAEIMSWIRRRAGIRRVDGSIAASLRDCATDLTVRAIEKSELRRFFEATVELSGGESVTRHVTWCLRDRRLRSGRHFAAISSTGEFVSTLTTYRYRHSPHPDVIGLANVHTCERHRGCGYGTTLLKEVISQLEQDDGVKAFYVLSAIGTPFYERAGFRTLPIPYDLAPECVPMFRCDRDRWGALSSDFQYVRGMQAFFD
;
A
#
# COMPACT_ATOMS: atom_id res chain seq x y z
N MET A 1 19.23 -4.88 -8.34
CA MET A 1 18.98 -3.43 -8.33
C MET A 1 19.62 -2.86 -7.08
N ARG A 2 20.48 -1.83 -7.19
CA ARG A 2 21.23 -1.29 -6.03
C ARG A 2 20.27 -0.45 -5.16
N LEU A 3 20.50 -0.38 -3.84
CA LEU A 3 19.74 0.47 -2.88
C LEU A 3 19.37 1.83 -3.48
N ALA A 4 20.33 2.47 -4.17
CA ALA A 4 20.19 3.80 -4.76
C ALA A 4 18.95 4.00 -5.66
N GLU A 5 18.50 2.97 -6.38
CA GLU A 5 17.32 3.08 -7.27
C GLU A 5 16.00 2.97 -6.48
N ILE A 6 15.99 2.17 -5.40
CA ILE A 6 14.88 2.10 -4.44
C ILE A 6 14.76 3.41 -3.67
N MET A 7 15.89 3.95 -3.21
CA MET A 7 15.98 5.25 -2.52
C MET A 7 15.53 6.40 -3.41
N SER A 8 15.94 6.39 -4.69
CA SER A 8 15.54 7.41 -5.66
C SER A 8 14.04 7.36 -5.97
N TRP A 9 13.41 6.19 -5.87
CA TRP A 9 11.96 6.01 -6.03
C TRP A 9 11.17 6.50 -4.80
N ILE A 10 11.65 6.22 -3.58
CA ILE A 10 11.03 6.71 -2.34
C ILE A 10 11.24 8.24 -2.19
N ARG A 11 12.47 8.74 -2.37
CA ARG A 11 12.81 10.18 -2.26
C ARG A 11 12.08 11.06 -3.28
N ARG A 12 11.78 10.55 -4.49
CA ARG A 12 10.96 11.27 -5.48
C ARG A 12 9.48 11.37 -5.07
N ARG A 13 9.01 10.52 -4.15
CA ARG A 13 7.64 10.47 -3.62
C ARG A 13 7.44 11.23 -2.31
N ALA A 14 8.50 11.48 -1.53
CA ALA A 14 8.46 12.31 -0.31
C ALA A 14 8.26 13.82 -0.58
N GLY A 15 8.27 14.23 -1.85
CA GLY A 15 7.94 15.59 -2.28
C GLY A 15 6.47 15.90 -2.07
N ILE A 16 6.08 16.11 -0.81
CA ILE A 16 4.87 16.81 -0.41
C ILE A 16 4.94 18.19 -1.08
N ARG A 17 4.26 18.37 -2.22
CA ARG A 17 3.86 19.72 -2.61
C ARG A 17 2.75 20.13 -1.67
N ARG A 18 2.97 21.21 -0.91
CA ARG A 18 1.86 22.04 -0.42
C ARG A 18 1.00 22.36 -1.63
N VAL A 19 -0.27 21.98 -1.57
CA VAL A 19 -1.27 22.43 -2.55
C VAL A 19 -1.66 23.82 -2.09
N ASP A 20 -1.06 24.84 -2.73
CA ASP A 20 -1.60 26.20 -2.68
C ASP A 20 -2.96 26.22 -3.38
N GLY A 21 -3.87 27.00 -2.78
CA GLY A 21 -5.30 26.93 -3.01
C GLY A 21 -5.73 27.26 -4.43
N SER A 22 -6.49 26.34 -5.01
CA SER A 22 -7.71 26.62 -5.79
C SER A 22 -8.33 25.28 -6.19
N ILE A 23 -9.30 24.79 -5.41
CA ILE A 23 -10.27 23.81 -5.91
C ILE A 23 -11.64 24.28 -5.43
N ALA A 24 -12.19 25.25 -6.15
CA ALA A 24 -13.63 25.41 -6.21
C ALA A 24 -14.17 24.38 -7.22
N ALA A 25 -15.22 23.67 -6.79
CA ALA A 25 -16.16 22.89 -7.60
C ALA A 25 -15.68 21.56 -8.22
N SER A 26 -15.76 20.48 -7.45
CA SER A 26 -16.54 19.32 -7.90
C SER A 26 -17.31 18.73 -6.73
N LEU A 27 -18.63 18.59 -6.90
CA LEU A 27 -19.43 17.70 -6.07
C LEU A 27 -18.84 16.30 -6.29
N ARG A 28 -18.23 15.72 -5.25
CA ARG A 28 -17.62 14.40 -5.33
C ARG A 28 -18.74 13.37 -5.27
N ASP A 29 -19.10 12.79 -6.40
CA ASP A 29 -19.93 11.59 -6.44
C ASP A 29 -19.14 10.43 -5.84
N CYS A 30 -19.29 10.24 -4.53
CA CYS A 30 -18.78 9.07 -3.86
C CYS A 30 -19.74 7.89 -4.12
N ALA A 31 -19.28 6.89 -4.86
CA ALA A 31 -19.94 5.61 -5.00
C ALA A 31 -20.18 5.00 -3.61
N THR A 32 -21.44 4.70 -3.32
CA THR A 32 -21.85 4.01 -2.10
C THR A 32 -21.66 2.51 -2.20
N ASP A 33 -21.73 1.96 -3.41
CA ASP A 33 -21.58 0.54 -3.69
C ASP A 33 -20.19 0.24 -4.21
N LEU A 34 -19.41 -0.45 -3.38
CA LEU A 34 -18.05 -0.88 -3.69
C LEU A 34 -17.94 -2.39 -3.59
N THR A 35 -17.29 -3.00 -4.57
CA THR A 35 -16.79 -4.37 -4.47
C THR A 35 -15.30 -4.35 -4.16
N VAL A 36 -14.88 -5.01 -3.08
CA VAL A 36 -13.46 -5.20 -2.75
C VAL A 36 -13.05 -6.64 -3.00
N ARG A 37 -12.07 -6.85 -3.88
CA ARG A 37 -11.57 -8.19 -4.19
C ARG A 37 -10.12 -8.20 -4.64
N ALA A 38 -9.52 -9.38 -4.57
CA ALA A 38 -8.30 -9.68 -5.32
C ALA A 38 -8.58 -9.59 -6.82
N ILE A 39 -7.62 -9.07 -7.58
CA ILE A 39 -7.72 -8.98 -9.04
C ILE A 39 -6.98 -10.13 -9.72
N GLU A 40 -7.44 -10.47 -10.92
CA GLU A 40 -6.81 -11.48 -11.74
C GLU A 40 -5.58 -10.96 -12.47
N LYS A 41 -4.73 -11.87 -12.95
CA LYS A 41 -3.55 -11.52 -13.75
C LYS A 41 -3.91 -10.76 -15.02
N SER A 42 -5.05 -11.09 -15.63
CA SER A 42 -5.61 -10.42 -16.81
C SER A 42 -5.93 -8.94 -16.55
N GLU A 43 -6.19 -8.56 -15.29
CA GLU A 43 -6.55 -7.22 -14.86
C GLU A 43 -5.34 -6.37 -14.44
N LEU A 44 -4.13 -6.94 -14.39
CA LEU A 44 -2.93 -6.24 -13.91
C LEU A 44 -2.63 -4.96 -14.68
N ARG A 45 -2.87 -4.94 -16.00
CA ARG A 45 -2.69 -3.75 -16.82
C ARG A 45 -3.55 -2.60 -16.28
N ARG A 46 -4.84 -2.87 -16.08
CA ARG A 46 -5.82 -1.91 -15.56
C ARG A 46 -5.49 -1.45 -14.14
N PHE A 47 -5.02 -2.38 -13.31
CA PHE A 47 -4.53 -2.05 -11.97
C PHE A 47 -3.36 -1.07 -11.99
N PHE A 48 -2.36 -1.33 -12.85
CA PHE A 48 -1.21 -0.44 -12.94
C PHE A 48 -1.59 0.91 -13.56
N GLU A 49 -2.51 0.95 -14.53
CA GLU A 49 -3.08 2.22 -15.03
C GLU A 49 -3.68 3.05 -13.88
N ALA A 50 -4.45 2.43 -12.98
CA ALA A 50 -5.05 3.10 -11.83
C ALA A 50 -4.04 3.59 -10.78
N THR A 51 -2.75 3.26 -10.91
CA THR A 51 -1.68 3.67 -10.00
C THR A 51 -0.68 4.64 -10.64
N VAL A 52 -0.97 5.13 -11.84
CA VAL A 52 -0.05 6.03 -12.59
C VAL A 52 0.27 7.32 -11.82
N GLU A 53 -0.65 7.82 -10.99
CA GLU A 53 -0.39 8.98 -10.12
C GLU A 53 0.80 8.74 -9.19
N LEU A 54 1.08 7.48 -8.83
CA LEU A 54 2.22 7.13 -8.01
C LEU A 54 3.57 7.20 -8.76
N SER A 55 3.57 7.40 -10.08
CA SER A 55 4.79 7.47 -10.90
C SER A 55 5.49 8.84 -10.82
N GLY A 56 4.83 9.87 -10.27
CA GLY A 56 5.38 11.22 -10.23
C GLY A 56 5.34 11.94 -11.59
N GLY A 57 4.40 11.58 -12.46
CA GLY A 57 4.16 12.23 -13.75
C GLY A 57 4.71 11.48 -14.97
N GLU A 58 5.02 10.19 -14.85
CA GLU A 58 5.32 9.37 -16.04
C GLU A 58 4.06 9.14 -16.89
N SER A 59 4.26 8.83 -18.17
CA SER A 59 3.14 8.41 -19.02
C SER A 59 2.57 7.07 -18.55
N VAL A 60 1.26 6.89 -18.74
CA VAL A 60 0.54 5.64 -18.41
C VAL A 60 1.26 4.43 -19.02
N THR A 61 1.62 4.49 -20.29
CA THR A 61 2.31 3.39 -21.00
C THR A 61 3.64 3.03 -20.35
N ARG A 62 4.45 4.03 -19.96
CA ARG A 62 5.77 3.80 -19.34
C ARG A 62 5.61 3.17 -17.96
N HIS A 63 4.74 3.74 -17.14
CA HIS A 63 4.44 3.24 -15.79
C HIS A 63 3.94 1.79 -15.84
N VAL A 64 2.94 1.50 -16.66
CA VAL A 64 2.38 0.15 -16.82
C VAL A 64 3.44 -0.84 -17.31
N THR A 65 4.23 -0.47 -18.33
CA THR A 65 5.30 -1.33 -18.86
C THR A 65 6.33 -1.66 -17.79
N TRP A 66 6.72 -0.67 -16.99
CA TRP A 66 7.64 -0.86 -15.89
C TRP A 66 7.04 -1.77 -14.81
N CYS A 67 5.81 -1.51 -14.37
CA CYS A 67 5.13 -2.33 -13.36
C CYS A 67 4.97 -3.79 -13.78
N LEU A 68 4.64 -4.04 -15.06
CA LEU A 68 4.55 -5.39 -15.62
C LEU A 68 5.90 -6.11 -15.70
N ARG A 69 7.01 -5.37 -15.75
CA ARG A 69 8.38 -5.95 -15.76
C ARG A 69 8.94 -6.12 -14.35
N ASP A 70 8.45 -5.35 -13.38
CA ASP A 70 8.92 -5.43 -12.01
C ASP A 70 8.48 -6.76 -11.36
N ARG A 71 9.47 -7.61 -11.09
CA ARG A 71 9.26 -8.93 -10.48
C ARG A 71 8.59 -8.83 -9.10
N ARG A 72 8.84 -7.75 -8.35
CA ARG A 72 8.30 -7.57 -7.00
C ARG A 72 6.80 -7.33 -7.12
N LEU A 73 6.41 -6.32 -7.90
CA LEU A 73 4.99 -6.03 -8.15
C LEU A 73 4.26 -7.28 -8.65
N ARG A 74 4.82 -8.01 -9.62
CA ARG A 74 4.24 -9.26 -10.14
C ARG A 74 4.10 -10.41 -9.13
N SER A 75 4.89 -10.40 -8.06
CA SER A 75 4.84 -11.44 -7.03
C SER A 75 3.81 -11.16 -5.94
N GLY A 76 3.28 -9.93 -5.91
CA GLY A 76 2.25 -9.52 -4.97
C GLY A 76 0.88 -10.09 -5.31
N ARG A 77 0.02 -10.19 -4.29
CA ARG A 77 -1.43 -10.31 -4.48
C ARG A 77 -2.00 -8.89 -4.51
N HIS A 78 -2.76 -8.56 -5.54
CA HIS A 78 -3.28 -7.22 -5.78
C HIS A 78 -4.77 -7.18 -5.50
N PHE A 79 -5.22 -6.12 -4.84
CA PHE A 79 -6.62 -5.90 -4.47
C PHE A 79 -7.09 -4.55 -4.95
N ALA A 80 -8.35 -4.48 -5.37
CA ALA A 80 -8.98 -3.23 -5.78
C ALA A 80 -10.34 -3.06 -5.11
N ALA A 81 -10.66 -1.81 -4.78
CA ALA A 81 -12.03 -1.36 -4.56
C ALA A 81 -12.58 -0.89 -5.91
N ILE A 82 -13.70 -1.47 -6.31
CA ILE A 82 -14.30 -1.32 -7.64
C ILE A 82 -15.68 -0.68 -7.46
N SER A 83 -15.94 0.43 -8.15
CA SER A 83 -17.25 1.08 -8.15
C SER A 83 -18.29 0.26 -8.92
N SER A 84 -19.57 0.62 -8.77
CA SER A 84 -20.67 0.08 -9.57
C SER A 84 -20.51 0.29 -11.08
N THR A 85 -19.76 1.32 -11.51
CA THR A 85 -19.39 1.56 -12.92
C THR A 85 -18.22 0.68 -13.38
N GLY A 86 -17.71 -0.17 -12.49
CA GLY A 86 -16.59 -1.05 -12.72
C GLY A 86 -15.23 -0.38 -12.54
N GLU A 87 -15.13 0.92 -12.21
CA GLU A 87 -13.88 1.67 -12.07
C GLU A 87 -13.07 1.23 -10.85
N PHE A 88 -11.74 1.15 -10.97
CA PHE A 88 -10.85 0.94 -9.83
C PHE A 88 -10.64 2.26 -9.09
N VAL A 89 -11.32 2.43 -7.97
CA VAL A 89 -11.29 3.69 -7.19
C VAL A 89 -10.21 3.70 -6.12
N SER A 90 -9.77 2.52 -5.68
CA SER A 90 -8.62 2.37 -4.79
C SER A 90 -7.93 1.03 -5.02
N THR A 91 -6.62 0.97 -4.79
CA THR A 91 -5.78 -0.21 -5.00
C THR A 91 -4.85 -0.44 -3.82
N LEU A 92 -4.47 -1.70 -3.60
CA LEU A 92 -3.54 -2.15 -2.56
C LEU A 92 -2.82 -3.42 -3.05
N THR A 93 -1.55 -3.57 -2.71
CA THR A 93 -0.76 -4.77 -2.99
C THR A 93 -0.27 -5.38 -1.69
N THR A 94 -0.33 -6.70 -1.59
CA THR A 94 0.17 -7.45 -0.43
C THR A 94 1.32 -8.36 -0.81
N TYR A 95 2.24 -8.57 0.12
CA TYR A 95 3.38 -9.47 -0.03
C TYR A 95 3.51 -10.42 1.16
N ARG A 96 3.80 -11.69 0.86
CA ARG A 96 4.30 -12.67 1.83
C ARG A 96 5.82 -12.57 1.91
N TYR A 97 6.35 -12.65 3.12
CA TYR A 97 7.79 -12.61 3.37
C TYR A 97 8.38 -14.01 3.21
N ARG A 98 9.18 -14.23 2.16
CA ARG A 98 9.71 -15.56 1.83
C ARG A 98 10.68 -16.13 2.87
N HIS A 99 11.32 -15.27 3.67
CA HIS A 99 12.33 -15.65 4.65
C HIS A 99 12.01 -15.14 6.06
N SER A 100 10.75 -14.80 6.31
CA SER A 100 10.34 -14.40 7.64
C SER A 100 10.13 -15.61 8.54
N PRO A 101 10.60 -15.56 9.80
CA PRO A 101 10.21 -16.54 10.81
C PRO A 101 8.71 -16.46 11.17
N HIS A 102 7.99 -15.46 10.63
CA HIS A 102 6.57 -15.21 10.84
C HIS A 102 5.81 -15.27 9.50
N PRO A 103 5.50 -16.47 8.98
CA PRO A 103 4.83 -16.66 7.69
C PRO A 103 3.38 -16.14 7.64
N ASP A 104 2.85 -15.78 8.81
CA ASP A 104 1.52 -15.22 9.05
C ASP A 104 1.51 -13.68 9.13
N VAL A 105 2.64 -13.04 8.82
CA VAL A 105 2.77 -11.60 8.65
C VAL A 105 2.65 -11.25 7.16
N ILE A 106 1.84 -10.25 6.83
CA ILE A 106 1.69 -9.73 5.47
C ILE A 106 2.13 -8.26 5.38
N GLY A 107 2.93 -7.95 4.38
CA GLY A 107 3.30 -6.59 4.06
C GLY A 107 2.24 -5.94 3.18
N LEU A 108 1.83 -4.73 3.54
CA LEU A 108 0.93 -3.89 2.75
C LEU A 108 1.73 -2.82 2.01
N ALA A 109 1.44 -2.64 0.73
CA ALA A 109 2.12 -1.69 -0.13
C ALA A 109 1.17 -1.11 -1.17
N ASN A 110 1.59 -0.01 -1.80
CA ASN A 110 0.86 0.64 -2.89
C ASN A 110 -0.62 0.90 -2.56
N VAL A 111 -0.92 1.27 -1.31
CA VAL A 111 -2.26 1.73 -0.95
C VAL A 111 -2.48 3.07 -1.63
N HIS A 112 -3.41 3.10 -2.57
CA HIS A 112 -3.62 4.27 -3.41
C HIS A 112 -5.10 4.49 -3.69
N THR A 113 -5.53 5.74 -3.56
CA THR A 113 -6.83 6.24 -4.01
C THR A 113 -6.53 7.40 -4.95
N CYS A 114 -7.05 7.30 -6.17
CA CYS A 114 -6.92 8.33 -7.21
C CYS A 114 -7.36 9.70 -6.66
N GLU A 115 -6.70 10.78 -7.06
CA GLU A 115 -6.90 12.12 -6.49
C GLU A 115 -8.36 12.57 -6.49
N ARG A 116 -9.07 12.33 -7.59
CA ARG A 116 -10.50 12.66 -7.73
C ARG A 116 -11.40 11.92 -6.74
N HIS A 117 -10.94 10.78 -6.24
CA HIS A 117 -11.67 9.87 -5.35
C HIS A 117 -11.25 9.97 -3.88
N ARG A 118 -10.22 10.78 -3.55
CA ARG A 118 -9.80 10.99 -2.16
C ARG A 118 -10.92 11.64 -1.35
N GLY A 119 -10.96 11.37 -0.05
CA GLY A 119 -12.01 11.88 0.84
C GLY A 119 -13.31 11.08 0.83
N CYS A 120 -13.53 10.18 -0.13
CA CYS A 120 -14.72 9.30 -0.17
C CYS A 120 -14.61 8.04 0.71
N GLY A 121 -13.54 7.89 1.49
CA GLY A 121 -13.35 6.72 2.37
C GLY A 121 -12.92 5.43 1.68
N TYR A 122 -12.80 5.38 0.34
CA TYR A 122 -12.50 4.16 -0.41
C TYR A 122 -11.21 3.45 0.03
N GLY A 123 -10.14 4.19 0.30
CA GLY A 123 -8.89 3.61 0.80
C GLY A 123 -9.07 2.95 2.17
N THR A 124 -9.90 3.54 3.05
CA THR A 124 -10.24 2.95 4.34
C THR A 124 -11.04 1.67 4.16
N THR A 125 -12.06 1.70 3.29
CA THR A 125 -12.90 0.53 2.96
C THR A 125 -12.04 -0.60 2.40
N LEU A 126 -11.21 -0.32 1.38
CA LEU A 126 -10.28 -1.27 0.80
C LEU A 126 -9.37 -1.89 1.86
N LEU A 127 -8.74 -1.07 2.70
CA LEU A 127 -7.81 -1.55 3.72
C LEU A 127 -8.50 -2.50 4.70
N LYS A 128 -9.68 -2.13 5.21
CA LYS A 128 -10.44 -2.93 6.19
C LYS A 128 -10.91 -4.26 5.60
N GLU A 129 -11.50 -4.23 4.41
CA GLU A 129 -12.00 -5.43 3.74
C GLU A 129 -10.88 -6.40 3.39
N VAL A 130 -9.75 -5.90 2.86
CA VAL A 130 -8.59 -6.76 2.55
C VAL A 130 -8.00 -7.37 3.81
N ILE A 131 -7.87 -6.59 4.88
CA ILE A 131 -7.42 -7.12 6.18
C ILE A 131 -8.36 -8.23 6.65
N SER A 132 -9.67 -8.00 6.65
CA SER A 132 -10.67 -8.97 7.08
C SER A 132 -10.60 -10.26 6.26
N GLN A 133 -10.52 -10.16 4.93
CA GLN A 133 -10.34 -11.31 4.03
C GLN A 133 -9.07 -12.09 4.35
N LEU A 134 -7.95 -11.40 4.55
CA LEU A 134 -6.67 -12.07 4.87
C LEU A 134 -6.66 -12.72 6.26
N GLU A 135 -7.36 -12.15 7.24
CA GLU A 135 -7.50 -12.74 8.57
C GLU A 135 -8.37 -14.00 8.55
N GLN A 136 -9.46 -13.98 7.78
CA GLN A 136 -10.44 -15.07 7.72
C GLN A 136 -9.99 -16.20 6.78
N ASP A 137 -9.54 -15.87 5.57
CA ASP A 137 -9.29 -16.86 4.51
C ASP A 137 -7.84 -17.38 4.56
N ASP A 138 -6.89 -16.48 4.83
CA ASP A 138 -5.45 -16.77 4.75
C ASP A 138 -4.82 -17.02 6.14
N GLY A 139 -5.59 -16.88 7.21
CA GLY A 139 -5.14 -17.05 8.60
C GLY A 139 -4.08 -16.02 9.04
N VAL A 140 -3.99 -14.88 8.37
CA VAL A 140 -3.02 -13.82 8.66
C VAL A 140 -3.31 -13.22 10.03
N LYS A 141 -2.26 -12.98 10.81
CA LYS A 141 -2.38 -12.48 12.20
C LYS A 141 -1.61 -11.19 12.45
N ALA A 142 -0.89 -10.70 11.45
CA ALA A 142 -0.13 -9.48 11.55
C ALA A 142 0.06 -8.81 10.18
N PHE A 143 0.07 -7.48 10.19
CA PHE A 143 0.24 -6.66 9.00
C PHE A 143 1.30 -5.61 9.23
N TYR A 144 2.22 -5.48 8.29
CA TYR A 144 3.28 -4.48 8.31
C TYR A 144 3.09 -3.48 7.17
N VAL A 145 3.35 -2.21 7.44
CA VAL A 145 3.33 -1.16 6.41
C VAL A 145 4.42 -0.13 6.66
N LEU A 146 5.01 0.39 5.59
CA LEU A 146 5.78 1.64 5.61
C LEU A 146 4.85 2.76 5.15
N SER A 147 4.36 3.56 6.11
CA SER A 147 3.41 4.64 5.82
C SER A 147 4.11 5.87 5.27
N ALA A 148 3.91 6.14 3.97
CA ALA A 148 4.30 7.39 3.31
C ALA A 148 3.17 8.44 3.27
N ILE A 149 1.93 8.05 3.61
CA ILE A 149 0.73 8.90 3.52
C ILE A 149 0.27 9.45 4.89
N GLY A 150 1.11 9.26 5.92
CA GLY A 150 0.82 9.63 7.30
C GLY A 150 0.25 8.48 8.13
N THR A 151 0.61 8.46 9.42
CA THR A 151 0.17 7.42 10.37
C THR A 151 -1.32 7.44 10.70
N PRO A 152 -2.04 8.59 10.72
CA PRO A 152 -3.46 8.60 11.12
C PRO A 152 -4.36 7.77 10.21
N PHE A 153 -3.97 7.57 8.95
CA PHE A 153 -4.71 6.70 8.04
C PHE A 153 -4.73 5.24 8.52
N TYR A 154 -3.58 4.72 8.92
CA TYR A 154 -3.41 3.33 9.36
C TYR A 154 -3.79 3.13 10.84
N GLU A 155 -3.60 4.13 11.70
CA GLU A 155 -4.01 4.07 13.11
C GLU A 155 -5.50 3.76 13.27
N ARG A 156 -6.36 4.32 12.40
CA ARG A 156 -7.80 4.02 12.37
C ARG A 156 -8.13 2.56 12.04
N ALA A 157 -7.18 1.81 11.48
CA ALA A 157 -7.30 0.37 11.23
C ALA A 157 -6.61 -0.47 12.31
N GLY A 158 -6.08 0.14 13.38
CA GLY A 158 -5.41 -0.55 14.49
C GLY A 158 -3.90 -0.75 14.29
N PHE A 159 -3.29 -0.05 13.32
CA PHE A 159 -1.84 -0.03 13.20
C PHE A 159 -1.23 0.87 14.28
N ARG A 160 -0.06 0.47 14.76
CA ARG A 160 0.75 1.18 15.74
C ARG A 160 2.13 1.43 15.15
N THR A 161 2.68 2.61 15.40
CA THR A 161 4.01 2.99 14.94
C THR A 161 5.08 2.14 15.61
N LEU A 162 6.10 1.75 14.84
CA LEU A 162 7.30 1.16 15.41
C LEU A 162 8.23 2.26 15.94
N PRO A 163 8.91 2.04 17.08
CA PRO A 163 9.77 3.05 17.70
C PRO A 163 11.15 3.13 17.02
N ILE A 164 11.23 2.83 15.71
CA ILE A 164 12.49 2.76 14.98
C ILE A 164 12.29 3.46 13.63
N PRO A 165 13.10 4.49 13.30
CA PRO A 165 13.04 5.13 12.00
C PRO A 165 13.52 4.17 10.91
N TYR A 166 13.02 4.36 9.69
CA TYR A 166 13.47 3.59 8.54
C TYR A 166 14.50 4.40 7.75
N ASP A 167 15.79 4.09 7.93
CA ASP A 167 16.91 4.90 7.38
C ASP A 167 16.88 5.06 5.85
N LEU A 168 16.25 4.10 5.16
CA LEU A 168 16.12 4.11 3.70
C LEU A 168 14.95 4.97 3.20
N ALA A 169 14.03 5.33 4.07
CA ALA A 169 13.01 6.31 3.75
C ALA A 169 12.58 7.00 5.04
N PRO A 170 13.35 7.99 5.51
CA PRO A 170 13.03 8.71 6.75
C PRO A 170 11.64 9.36 6.75
N GLU A 171 11.08 9.63 5.56
CA GLU A 171 9.71 10.11 5.34
C GLU A 171 8.63 9.05 5.61
N CYS A 172 9.00 7.77 5.64
CA CYS A 172 8.09 6.66 5.83
C CYS A 172 8.13 6.19 7.28
N VAL A 173 6.95 6.04 7.88
CA VAL A 173 6.82 5.53 9.25
C VAL A 173 6.50 4.03 9.22
N PRO A 174 7.36 3.15 9.74
CA PRO A 174 7.04 1.73 9.87
C PRO A 174 5.95 1.50 10.92
N MET A 175 4.99 0.64 10.61
CA MET A 175 3.84 0.37 11.46
C MET A 175 3.42 -1.10 11.41
N PHE A 176 2.88 -1.59 12.52
CA PHE A 176 2.29 -2.93 12.64
C PHE A 176 0.85 -2.90 13.13
N ARG A 177 0.02 -3.78 12.58
CA ARG A 177 -1.24 -4.20 13.19
C ARG A 177 -1.11 -5.67 13.57
N CYS A 178 -1.20 -5.98 14.86
CA CYS A 178 -1.14 -7.32 15.42
C CYS A 178 -1.71 -7.31 16.85
N ASP A 179 -2.05 -8.49 17.35
CA ASP A 179 -2.50 -8.67 18.73
C ASP A 179 -1.43 -8.30 19.76
N ARG A 180 -1.86 -8.05 20.99
CA ARG A 180 -1.00 -7.56 22.08
C ARG A 180 0.19 -8.48 22.34
N ASP A 181 -0.05 -9.79 22.36
CA ASP A 181 0.95 -10.80 22.71
C ASP A 181 2.07 -10.90 21.67
N ARG A 182 1.76 -10.55 20.42
CA ARG A 182 2.73 -10.58 19.31
C ARG A 182 3.55 -9.31 19.20
N TRP A 183 3.08 -8.21 19.78
CA TRP A 183 3.70 -6.91 19.62
C TRP A 183 5.19 -6.95 19.98
N GLY A 184 5.55 -7.47 21.15
CA GLY A 184 6.93 -7.50 21.61
C GLY A 184 7.88 -8.26 20.67
N ALA A 185 7.45 -9.42 20.18
CA ALA A 185 8.23 -10.21 19.23
C ALA A 185 8.40 -9.50 17.88
N LEU A 186 7.29 -9.00 17.30
CA LEU A 186 7.31 -8.40 15.97
C LEU A 186 7.96 -7.01 15.95
N SER A 187 7.78 -6.20 16.98
CA SER A 187 8.30 -4.83 17.03
C SER A 187 9.81 -4.75 17.27
N SER A 188 10.41 -5.86 17.71
CA SER A 188 11.85 -5.96 17.99
C SER A 188 12.60 -6.82 16.95
N ASP A 189 11.89 -7.53 16.07
CA ASP A 189 12.51 -8.34 15.02
C ASP A 189 13.17 -7.43 13.97
N PHE A 190 14.49 -7.55 13.89
CA PHE A 190 15.35 -6.76 13.02
C PHE A 190 15.01 -6.91 11.53
N GLN A 191 14.36 -8.00 11.12
CA GLN A 191 13.90 -8.16 9.74
C GLN A 191 12.91 -7.05 9.35
N TYR A 192 11.98 -6.69 10.23
CA TYR A 192 11.02 -5.62 9.95
C TYR A 192 11.58 -4.23 10.20
N VAL A 193 12.62 -4.12 11.03
CA VAL A 193 13.40 -2.90 11.22
C VAL A 193 14.16 -2.52 9.95
N ARG A 194 14.66 -3.51 9.19
CA ARG A 194 15.23 -3.30 7.84
C ARG A 194 14.16 -3.03 6.77
N GLY A 195 12.90 -2.88 7.17
CA GLY A 195 11.77 -2.53 6.32
C GLY A 195 11.70 -3.35 5.03
N MET A 196 11.57 -2.68 3.89
CA MET A 196 11.32 -3.35 2.61
C MET A 196 12.46 -4.23 2.07
N GLN A 197 13.63 -4.24 2.70
CA GLN A 197 14.74 -5.11 2.27
C GLN A 197 14.56 -6.57 2.68
N ALA A 198 13.96 -6.86 3.84
CA ALA A 198 13.72 -8.23 4.31
C ALA A 198 12.69 -9.02 3.47
N PHE A 199 12.14 -8.38 2.43
CA PHE A 199 11.20 -8.99 1.50
C PHE A 199 11.91 -9.72 0.35
N PHE A 200 13.21 -9.45 0.14
CA PHE A 200 13.89 -9.76 -1.13
C PHE A 200 15.31 -10.32 -1.00
N ASP A 201 15.91 -10.31 0.20
CA ASP A 201 17.09 -11.11 0.55
C ASP A 201 16.64 -12.48 1.05
#